data_AF-K1MI50-F1
#
_entry.id   AF-K1MI50-F1
#
_cell.length_a   1.000
_cell.length_b   1.000
_cell.length_c   1.000
_cell.angle_alpha   90.00
_cell.angle_beta   90.00
_cell.angle_gamma   90.00
#
_symmetry.space_group_name_H-M   'P 1'
#
loop_
_entity.id
_entity.type
_entity.pdbx_description
1 polymer ?
#
loop_
_entity_poly.entity_id
_entity_poly.type
_entity_poly.pdbx_seq_one_letter_code
_entity_poly.pdbx_strand_id
1 'polypeptide(L)'
;MKYSNPYYRKIKNTYPLLVSCQHCKQAIALYQKGGRGNLIKLQVPRIIEAEFDLTNLANALLCPNCQQQLGSLADYRGNPTYFLLRGMTHSKRIR
;
A
#
# COMPACT_ATOMS: atom_id res chain seq x y z
N MET A 1 5.66 7.80 -8.16
CA MET A 1 5.47 6.38 -8.55
C MET A 1 4.79 6.32 -9.90
N LYS A 2 4.63 5.14 -10.52
CA LYS A 2 4.03 5.05 -11.87
C LYS A 2 2.54 5.41 -11.94
N TYR A 3 1.74 5.03 -10.94
CA TYR A 3 0.28 5.22 -10.95
C TYR A 3 -0.17 6.18 -9.85
N SER A 4 -0.89 7.24 -10.25
CA SER A 4 -1.64 8.08 -9.32
C SER A 4 -2.99 7.45 -9.02
N ASN A 5 -3.47 7.55 -7.78
CA ASN A 5 -4.71 6.92 -7.38
C ASN A 5 -5.94 7.82 -7.61
N PRO A 6 -6.84 7.50 -8.57
CA PRO A 6 -8.06 8.29 -8.78
C PRO A 6 -9.05 8.19 -7.61
N TYR A 7 -8.94 7.15 -6.78
CA TYR A 7 -9.83 6.91 -5.63
C TYR A 7 -9.31 7.52 -4.33
N TYR A 8 -8.13 8.18 -4.38
CA TYR A 8 -7.51 8.75 -3.19
C TYR A 8 -8.39 9.85 -2.57
N ARG A 9 -8.61 9.75 -1.26
CA ARG A 9 -9.31 10.78 -0.49
C ARG A 9 -8.45 11.18 0.71
N LYS A 10 -8.06 12.45 0.78
CA LYS A 10 -7.24 12.98 1.88
C LYS A 10 -8.01 12.93 3.21
N ILE A 11 -7.47 12.21 4.19
CA ILE A 11 -8.06 12.10 5.53
C ILE A 11 -7.27 12.95 6.54
N LYS A 12 -7.98 13.62 7.47
CA LYS A 12 -7.36 14.38 8.58
C LYS A 12 -6.57 13.47 9.53
N ASN A 13 -5.59 14.02 10.24
CA ASN A 13 -4.78 13.30 11.25
C ASN A 13 -4.05 12.05 10.72
N THR A 14 -3.52 12.17 9.51
CA THR A 14 -2.73 11.12 8.85
C THR A 14 -1.38 11.67 8.42
N TYR A 15 -0.46 10.76 8.09
CA TYR A 15 0.87 11.10 7.57
C TYR A 15 1.23 10.21 6.39
N PRO A 16 2.03 10.71 5.44
CA PRO A 16 2.52 9.90 4.34
C PRO A 16 3.56 8.90 4.83
N LEU A 17 3.48 7.71 4.29
CA LEU A 17 4.36 6.61 4.62
C LEU A 17 4.76 5.88 3.33
N LEU A 18 6.06 5.80 3.09
CA LEU A 18 6.62 5.03 1.99
C LEU A 18 6.57 3.54 2.35
N VAL A 19 5.89 2.77 1.54
CA VAL A 19 5.84 1.31 1.64
C VAL A 19 6.77 0.74 0.58
N SER A 20 7.70 -0.09 0.99
CA SER A 20 8.68 -0.74 0.12
C SER A 20 8.66 -2.25 0.33
N CYS A 21 9.07 -3.01 -0.68
CA CYS A 21 9.31 -4.45 -0.56
C CYS A 21 10.43 -4.71 0.46
N GLN A 22 10.24 -5.63 1.39
CA GLN A 22 11.29 -5.99 2.35
C GLN A 22 12.46 -6.71 1.67
N HIS A 23 12.20 -7.46 0.59
CA HIS A 23 13.21 -8.26 -0.10
C HIS A 23 14.13 -7.40 -0.99
N CYS A 24 13.59 -6.75 -2.02
CA CYS A 24 14.38 -5.97 -2.98
C CYS A 24 14.45 -4.46 -2.68
N LYS A 25 13.81 -3.99 -1.60
CA LYS A 25 13.76 -2.57 -1.17
C LYS A 25 13.07 -1.60 -2.14
N GLN A 26 12.55 -2.09 -3.27
CA GLN A 26 11.77 -1.31 -4.22
C GLN A 26 10.60 -0.60 -3.52
N ALA A 27 10.42 0.69 -3.80
CA ALA A 27 9.23 1.43 -3.37
C ALA A 27 7.99 0.89 -4.08
N ILE A 28 6.91 0.66 -3.34
CA ILE A 28 5.68 0.00 -3.82
C ILE A 28 4.50 0.95 -3.81
N ALA A 29 4.30 1.66 -2.71
CA ALA A 29 3.18 2.56 -2.53
C ALA A 29 3.52 3.71 -1.59
N LEU A 30 2.99 4.89 -1.88
CA LEU A 30 2.94 6.00 -0.94
C LEU A 30 1.57 5.96 -0.26
N TYR A 31 1.55 5.71 1.04
CA TYR A 31 0.32 5.42 1.77
C TYR A 31 0.02 6.49 2.83
N GLN A 32 -1.24 6.91 2.90
CA GLN A 32 -1.71 7.84 3.92
C GLN A 32 -2.11 7.07 5.18
N LYS A 33 -1.18 6.96 6.12
CA LYS A 33 -1.38 6.19 7.35
C LYS A 33 -2.05 7.02 8.44
N GLY A 34 -3.09 6.44 9.04
CA GLY A 34 -3.66 6.90 10.31
C GLY A 34 -3.20 6.05 11.50
N GLY A 35 -3.26 6.63 12.69
CA GLY A 35 -2.95 5.94 13.95
C GLY A 35 -1.47 5.63 14.18
N ARG A 36 -1.17 5.04 15.36
CA ARG A 36 0.20 4.82 15.86
C ARG A 36 0.73 3.39 15.66
N GLY A 37 -0.13 2.41 15.41
CA GLY A 37 0.27 1.00 15.27
C GLY A 37 0.98 0.66 13.96
N ASN A 38 1.46 -0.58 13.84
CA ASN A 38 2.12 -1.09 12.64
C ASN A 38 1.20 -1.09 11.41
N LEU A 39 1.81 -1.00 10.22
CA LEU A 39 1.09 -1.12 8.96
C LEU A 39 0.80 -2.59 8.67
N ILE A 40 -0.47 -2.99 8.73
CA ILE A 40 -0.93 -4.35 8.44
C ILE A 40 -1.74 -4.45 7.15
N LYS A 41 -2.17 -3.31 6.61
CA LYS A 41 -3.05 -3.25 5.43
C LYS A 41 -2.96 -1.91 4.71
N LEU A 42 -3.26 -1.96 3.41
CA LEU A 42 -3.36 -0.82 2.52
C LEU A 42 -4.79 -0.75 1.98
N GLN A 43 -5.60 0.16 2.51
CA GLN A 43 -6.91 0.46 1.91
C GLN A 43 -6.67 1.27 0.63
N VAL A 44 -7.25 0.83 -0.49
CA VAL A 44 -7.06 1.50 -1.79
C VAL A 44 -7.35 3.01 -1.72
N PRO A 45 -8.43 3.51 -1.08
CA PRO A 45 -8.69 4.94 -0.99
C PRO A 45 -7.66 5.77 -0.19
N ARG A 46 -6.75 5.11 0.55
CA ARG A 46 -5.68 5.75 1.32
C ARG A 46 -4.31 5.67 0.63
N ILE A 47 -4.21 4.95 -0.49
CA ILE A 47 -3.00 4.94 -1.31
C ILE A 47 -2.96 6.28 -2.07
N ILE A 48 -1.85 6.99 -1.99
CA ILE A 48 -1.64 8.26 -2.70
C ILE A 48 -1.16 7.95 -4.12
N GLU A 49 -0.11 7.14 -4.21
CA GLU A 49 0.46 6.65 -5.47
C GLU A 49 0.97 5.22 -5.27
N ALA A 50 1.11 4.47 -6.37
CA ALA A 50 1.59 3.09 -6.37
C ALA A 50 2.42 2.76 -7.62
N GLU A 51 3.22 1.70 -7.52
CA GLU A 51 3.92 1.07 -8.67
C GLU A 51 3.07 -0.01 -9.36
N PHE A 52 1.81 -0.18 -8.95
CA PHE A 52 0.85 -1.11 -9.52
C PHE A 52 -0.47 -0.39 -9.83
N ASP A 53 -1.25 -0.97 -10.75
CA ASP A 53 -2.53 -0.40 -11.17
C ASP A 53 -3.57 -0.52 -10.02
N LEU A 54 -4.21 0.61 -9.71
CA LEU A 54 -5.23 0.72 -8.66
C LEU A 54 -6.65 0.64 -9.21
N THR A 55 -6.82 0.66 -10.53
CA THR A 55 -8.11 0.51 -11.23
C THR A 55 -8.43 -0.94 -11.53
N ASN A 56 -7.41 -1.76 -11.81
CA ASN A 56 -7.53 -3.19 -12.04
C ASN A 56 -6.73 -3.96 -10.98
N LEU A 57 -7.36 -4.19 -9.83
CA LEU A 57 -6.71 -4.78 -8.66
C LEU A 57 -6.56 -6.30 -8.80
N ALA A 58 -5.32 -6.78 -8.80
CA ALA A 58 -5.04 -8.20 -8.71
C ALA A 58 -5.32 -8.74 -7.30
N ASN A 59 -5.72 -10.02 -7.21
CA ASN A 59 -5.98 -10.71 -5.93
C ASN A 59 -4.74 -10.79 -5.02
N ALA A 60 -3.55 -10.79 -5.60
CA ALA A 60 -2.29 -10.76 -4.86
C ALA A 60 -1.54 -9.46 -5.14
N LEU A 61 -0.99 -8.85 -4.09
CA LEU A 61 -0.07 -7.72 -4.24
C LEU A 61 1.33 -8.27 -4.48
N LEU A 62 1.79 -8.22 -5.73
CA LEU A 62 3.13 -8.67 -6.10
C LEU A 62 4.08 -7.47 -6.21
N CYS A 63 5.33 -7.67 -5.80
CA CYS A 63 6.38 -6.67 -6.05
C CYS A 63 6.65 -6.59 -7.57
N PRO A 64 6.62 -5.40 -8.19
CA PRO A 64 6.88 -5.26 -9.62
C PRO A 64 8.32 -5.57 -10.02
N ASN A 65 9.26 -5.55 -9.07
CA ASN A 65 10.67 -5.82 -9.32
C ASN A 65 11.03 -7.30 -9.10
N CYS A 66 10.73 -7.86 -7.93
CA CYS A 66 11.16 -9.22 -7.56
C CYS A 66 10.01 -10.25 -7.53
N GLN A 67 8.80 -9.86 -7.92
CA GLN A 67 7.59 -10.69 -7.97
C GLN A 67 7.14 -11.34 -6.64
N GLN A 68 7.83 -11.06 -5.53
CA GLN A 68 7.47 -11.54 -4.21
C GLN A 68 6.05 -11.08 -3.83
N GLN A 69 5.25 -12.00 -3.31
CA GLN A 69 3.94 -11.66 -2.77
C GLN A 69 4.09 -10.87 -1.46
N LEU A 70 3.52 -9.67 -1.45
CA LEU A 70 3.55 -8.73 -0.33
C LEU A 70 2.25 -8.73 0.47
N GLY A 71 1.15 -9.17 -0.15
CA GLY A 71 -0.18 -9.14 0.46
C GLY A 71 -1.24 -9.79 -0.42
N SER A 72 -2.46 -9.82 0.11
CA SER A 72 -3.64 -10.35 -0.57
C SER A 72 -4.80 -9.34 -0.51
N LEU A 73 -5.56 -9.25 -1.59
CA LEU A 73 -6.73 -8.39 -1.70
C LEU A 73 -7.91 -9.01 -0.95
N ALA A 74 -8.58 -8.19 -0.14
CA ALA A 74 -9.88 -8.51 0.44
C ALA A 74 -10.64 -7.22 0.76
N ASP A 75 -11.94 -7.34 0.94
CA ASP A 75 -12.77 -6.22 1.39
C ASP A 75 -12.56 -5.92 2.87
N TYR A 76 -12.42 -4.64 3.18
CA TYR A 76 -12.43 -4.15 4.56
C TYR A 76 -13.31 -2.92 4.68
N ARG A 77 -14.45 -3.07 5.38
CA ARG A 77 -15.45 -2.00 5.56
C ARG A 77 -15.89 -1.37 4.23
N GLY A 78 -16.18 -2.22 3.24
CA GLY A 78 -16.63 -1.80 1.91
C GLY A 78 -15.56 -1.13 1.05
N ASN A 79 -14.28 -1.27 1.41
CA ASN A 79 -13.17 -0.77 0.60
C ASN A 79 -12.23 -1.91 0.21
N PRO A 80 -11.83 -2.01 -1.07
CA PRO A 80 -10.76 -2.90 -1.49
C PRO A 80 -9.48 -2.62 -0.70
N THR A 81 -8.92 -3.66 -0.11
CA THR A 81 -7.81 -3.55 0.84
C THR A 81 -6.81 -4.66 0.64
N TYR A 82 -5.53 -4.31 0.48
CA TYR A 82 -4.45 -5.28 0.53
C TYR A 82 -4.05 -5.53 1.98
N PHE A 83 -4.25 -6.75 2.46
CA PHE A 83 -3.71 -7.21 3.73
C PHE A 83 -2.28 -7.66 3.52
N LEU A 84 -1.35 -7.06 4.26
CA LEU A 84 0.08 -7.28 4.08
C LEU A 84 0.50 -8.58 4.78
N LEU A 85 1.30 -9.38 4.08
CA LEU A 85 1.95 -10.54 4.67
C LEU A 85 3.03 -10.07 5.66
N ARG A 86 3.08 -10.72 6.82
CA ARG A 86 3.97 -10.32 7.91
C ARG A 86 5.43 -10.35 7.45
N GLY A 87 6.13 -9.23 7.63
CA GLY A 87 7.55 -9.12 7.30
C GLY A 87 7.86 -8.98 5.81
N MET A 88 6.86 -8.89 4.92
CA MET A 88 7.11 -8.77 3.48
C MET A 88 7.29 -7.32 3.00
N THR A 89 6.91 -6.34 3.83
CA THR A 89 7.03 -4.92 3.51
C THR A 89 7.76 -4.16 4.59
N HIS A 90 8.58 -3.19 4.18
CA HIS A 90 9.13 -2.15 5.04
C HIS A 90 8.32 -0.86 4.89
N SER A 91 8.24 -0.08 5.95
CA SER A 91 7.38 1.10 6.00
C SER A 91 8.13 2.25 6.67
N LYS A 92 8.33 3.37 5.97
CA LYS A 92 9.07 4.54 6.47
C LYS A 92 8.22 5.80 6.35
N ARG A 93 8.02 6.52 7.45
CA ARG A 93 7.34 7.82 7.43
C ARG A 93 8.17 8.83 6.63
N ILE A 94 7.52 9.53 5.70
CA ILE A 94 8.13 10.66 4.98
C ILE A 94 7.81 11.92 5.77
N ARG A 95 8.81 12.77 6.00
CA ARG A 95 8.65 14.10 6.62
C ARG A 95 8.38 15.12 5.55
#